data_AF-A0ABD3J6U4-F1
#
_entry.id   AF-A0ABD3J6U4-F1
#
_cell.length_a   1.000
_cell.length_b   1.000
_cell.length_c   1.000
_cell.angle_alpha   90.00
_cell.angle_beta   90.00
_cell.angle_gamma   90.00
#
_symmetry.space_group_name_H-M   'P 1'
#
loop_
_entity.id
_entity.type
_entity.pdbx_description
1 polymer ?
#
loop_
_entity_poly.entity_id
_entity_poly.type
_entity_poly.pdbx_seq_one_letter_code
_entity_poly.pdbx_strand_id
1 'polypeptide(L)'
;MDLATPSPAAEADDEWELCNDDGFIYKRKKRRLDPSAAAAAPAPPPPDPLAEERHRRERRRKALLKIKGRYREELARWEHLSSTCRAMQEKARELQLEREREKERAAAAASSSGSADEELDRQRSEFGSTIDKLLLQAEAQEALINDVSNLCDVAESLSSVQEEQLKQSLFDLPIWASPQELMAALCDEQNCKKQLCATSQIFVILAEAPYDVQEEWLEQSVV
;
A
#
# COMPACT_ATOMS: atom_id res chain seq x y z
N MET A 1 11.12 45.22 61.00
CA MET A 1 12.19 44.47 60.31
C MET A 1 11.50 43.29 59.66
N ASP A 2 10.96 43.50 58.46
CA ASP A 2 10.24 42.47 57.71
C ASP A 2 11.25 41.56 57.02
N LEU A 3 11.24 40.27 57.36
CA LEU A 3 12.00 39.25 56.66
C LEU A 3 11.13 38.68 55.54
N ALA A 4 11.48 39.04 54.31
CA ALA A 4 10.86 38.51 53.11
C ALA A 4 11.23 37.03 52.94
N THR A 5 10.24 36.16 53.06
CA THR A 5 10.30 34.75 52.63
C THR A 5 10.46 34.71 51.11
N PRO A 6 11.53 34.09 50.55
CA PRO A 6 11.62 33.92 49.11
C PRO A 6 10.54 32.93 48.65
N SER A 7 9.69 33.42 47.75
CA SER A 7 8.65 32.65 47.07
C SER A 7 9.29 31.54 46.21
N PRO A 8 8.76 30.29 46.24
CA PRO A 8 9.28 29.17 45.45
C PRO A 8 9.04 29.29 43.93
N ALA A 9 8.45 30.40 43.47
CA ALA A 9 8.11 30.61 42.06
C ALA A 9 9.33 30.96 41.18
N ALA A 10 10.47 31.34 41.75
CA ALA A 10 11.66 31.78 40.99
C ALA A 10 12.55 30.62 40.48
N GLU A 11 12.41 29.40 41.02
CA GLU A 11 13.25 28.24 40.68
C GLU A 11 12.67 27.36 39.55
N ALA A 12 11.43 27.61 39.13
CA ALA A 12 10.74 26.80 38.13
C ALA A 12 11.06 27.21 36.67
N ASP A 13 11.47 28.46 36.45
CA ASP A 13 11.74 29.00 35.11
C ASP A 13 13.12 28.55 34.58
N ASP A 14 14.06 28.19 35.47
CA ASP A 14 15.42 27.73 35.15
C ASP A 14 15.52 26.24 34.76
N GLU A 15 14.40 25.51 34.74
CA GLU A 15 14.38 24.06 34.49
C GLU A 15 14.30 23.69 32.99
N TRP A 16 13.99 24.63 32.10
CA TRP A 16 13.76 24.36 30.69
C TRP A 16 14.86 24.93 29.79
N GLU A 17 15.51 24.07 28.98
CA GLU A 17 16.47 24.50 27.97
C GLU A 17 15.81 24.53 26.58
N LEU A 18 16.14 25.56 25.80
CA LEU A 18 15.67 25.70 24.43
C LEU A 18 16.58 24.89 23.49
N CYS A 19 16.00 23.89 22.82
CA CYS A 19 16.73 22.97 21.94
C CYS A 19 16.26 23.14 20.51
N ASN A 20 17.23 23.13 19.59
CA ASN A 20 16.99 23.19 18.16
C ASN A 20 17.38 21.85 17.54
N ASP A 21 16.38 21.05 17.21
CA ASP A 21 16.57 19.82 16.44
C ASP A 21 16.03 20.04 15.02
N ASP A 22 16.94 20.07 14.05
CA ASP A 22 16.62 20.19 12.62
C ASP A 22 15.74 21.40 12.23
N GLY A 23 15.89 22.54 12.94
CA GLY A 23 15.13 23.76 12.69
C GLY A 23 13.82 23.85 13.46
N PHE A 24 13.44 22.79 14.19
CA PHE A 24 12.39 22.82 15.18
C PHE A 24 12.96 23.23 16.53
N ILE A 25 12.47 24.34 17.05
CA ILE A 25 12.84 24.88 18.35
C ILE A 25 11.78 24.44 19.37
N TYR A 26 12.20 23.66 20.36
CA TYR A 26 11.33 23.21 21.45
C TYR A 26 11.98 23.38 22.81
N LYS A 27 11.16 23.52 23.85
CA LYS A 27 11.62 23.54 25.25
C LYS A 27 11.71 22.09 25.73
N ARG A 28 12.86 21.69 26.28
CA ARG A 28 12.99 20.39 26.97
C ARG A 28 13.49 20.57 28.39
N LYS A 29 13.08 19.65 29.27
CA LYS A 29 13.45 19.67 30.68
C LYS A 29 14.95 19.38 30.79
N LYS A 30 15.68 20.27 31.46
CA LYS A 30 17.11 20.10 31.73
C LYS A 30 17.29 18.81 32.51
N ARG A 31 18.10 17.88 32.00
CA ARG A 31 18.40 16.64 32.72
C ARG A 31 19.10 17.01 34.02
N ARG A 32 18.49 16.67 35.17
CA ARG A 32 19.11 16.83 36.49
C ARG A 32 20.28 15.84 36.58
N LEU A 33 21.45 16.26 36.11
CA LEU A 33 22.70 15.68 36.57
C LEU A 33 22.81 16.11 38.03
N ASP A 34 22.59 15.18 38.94
CA ASP A 34 22.88 15.38 40.36
C ASP A 34 24.34 15.86 40.46
N PRO A 35 24.61 17.09 40.91
CA PRO A 35 25.96 17.64 40.92
C PRO A 35 26.91 16.82 41.82
N SER A 36 26.37 15.97 42.70
CA SER A 36 27.16 15.03 43.51
C SER A 36 27.62 13.77 42.75
N ALA A 37 26.91 13.35 41.69
CA ALA A 37 27.27 12.16 40.90
C ALA A 37 28.11 12.50 39.65
N ALA A 38 28.01 13.74 39.15
CA ALA A 38 28.82 14.24 38.04
C ALA A 38 30.31 14.49 38.41
N ALA A 39 30.66 14.47 39.70
CA ALA A 39 32.02 14.69 40.18
C ALA A 39 32.95 13.46 40.08
N ALA A 40 32.41 12.26 39.79
CA ALA A 40 33.17 11.01 39.89
C ALA A 40 33.63 10.42 38.53
N ALA A 41 33.21 10.96 37.39
CA ALA A 41 33.68 10.51 36.08
C ALA A 41 33.91 11.72 35.15
N PRO A 42 35.08 11.84 34.49
CA PRO A 42 35.26 12.86 33.46
C PRO A 42 34.25 12.60 32.35
N ALA A 43 33.37 13.57 32.10
CA ALA A 43 32.48 13.55 30.96
C ALA A 43 33.34 13.41 29.68
N PRO A 44 32.98 12.51 28.74
CA PRO A 44 33.68 12.44 27.47
C PRO A 44 33.65 13.82 26.81
N PRO A 45 34.74 14.26 26.18
CA PRO A 45 34.80 15.58 25.57
C PRO A 45 33.65 15.70 24.55
N PRO A 46 32.93 16.85 24.54
CA PRO A 46 31.88 17.07 23.57
C PRO A 46 32.48 16.89 22.16
N PRO A 47 31.84 16.09 21.28
CA PRO A 47 32.33 15.90 19.93
C PRO A 47 32.48 17.25 19.22
N ASP A 48 33.49 17.39 18.36
CA ASP A 48 33.70 18.62 17.58
C ASP A 48 32.44 18.92 16.74
N PRO A 49 31.76 20.06 16.98
CA PRO A 49 30.54 20.44 16.26
C PRO A 49 30.72 20.42 14.73
N LEU A 50 31.92 20.72 14.23
CA LEU A 50 32.21 20.70 12.80
C LEU A 50 32.35 19.28 12.24
N ALA A 51 32.87 18.35 13.04
CA ALA A 51 32.96 16.94 12.66
C ALA A 51 31.57 16.29 12.61
N GLU A 52 30.72 16.57 13.61
CA GLU A 52 29.33 16.10 13.62
C GLU A 52 28.54 16.63 12.42
N GLU A 53 28.73 17.91 12.08
CA GLU A 53 28.09 18.53 10.92
C GLU A 53 28.50 17.86 9.60
N ARG A 54 29.78 17.54 9.44
CA ARG A 54 30.28 16.82 8.27
C ARG A 54 29.68 15.42 8.17
N HIS A 55 29.64 14.67 9.27
CA HIS A 55 29.00 13.36 9.31
C HIS A 55 27.51 13.45 8.99
N ARG A 56 26.82 14.49 9.47
CA ARG A 56 25.41 14.74 9.16
C ARG A 56 25.19 14.97 7.67
N ARG A 57 25.99 15.83 7.05
CA ARG A 57 25.94 16.09 5.60
C ARG A 57 26.24 14.83 4.80
N GLU A 58 27.20 14.02 5.25
CA GLU A 58 27.54 12.78 4.58
C GLU A 58 26.39 11.75 4.64
N ARG A 59 25.74 11.60 5.81
CA ARG A 59 24.55 10.75 5.94
C ARG A 59 23.42 11.20 5.01
N ARG A 60 23.13 12.50 4.96
CA ARG A 60 22.12 13.08 4.05
C ARG A 60 22.47 12.81 2.59
N ARG A 61 23.73 13.03 2.19
CA ARG A 61 24.20 12.75 0.82
C ARG A 61 24.05 11.28 0.45
N LYS A 62 24.43 10.36 1.35
CA LYS A 62 24.29 8.90 1.14
C LYS A 62 22.82 8.50 0.98
N ALA A 63 21.93 9.03 1.83
CA ALA A 63 20.49 8.75 1.74
C ALA A 63 19.90 9.24 0.40
N LEU A 64 20.22 10.47 -0.01
CA LEU A 64 19.75 11.03 -1.30
C LEU A 64 20.29 10.24 -2.50
N LEU A 65 21.55 9.82 -2.47
CA LEU A 65 22.13 8.98 -3.53
C LEU A 65 21.43 7.61 -3.60
N LYS A 66 21.10 6.99 -2.46
CA LYS A 66 20.35 5.74 -2.42
C LYS A 66 18.95 5.91 -3.03
N ILE A 67 18.24 6.98 -2.66
CA ILE A 67 16.91 7.29 -3.21
C ILE A 67 16.99 7.52 -4.72
N LYS A 68 17.96 8.32 -5.17
CA LYS A 68 18.22 8.57 -6.59
C LYS A 68 18.52 7.29 -7.37
N GLY A 69 19.29 6.37 -6.79
CA GLY A 69 19.57 5.05 -7.35
C GLY A 69 18.28 4.25 -7.55
N ARG A 70 17.47 4.12 -6.49
CA ARG A 70 16.18 3.40 -6.54
C ARG A 70 15.25 3.95 -7.63
N TYR A 71 15.07 5.27 -7.69
CA TYR A 71 14.21 5.87 -8.71
C TYR A 71 14.74 5.70 -10.13
N ARG A 72 16.06 5.69 -10.32
CA ARG A 72 16.65 5.41 -11.63
C ARG A 72 16.39 3.97 -12.09
N GLU A 73 16.56 3.01 -11.19
CA GLU A 73 16.27 1.60 -11.49
C GLU A 73 14.79 1.40 -11.78
N GLU A 74 13.93 2.06 -11.01
CA GLU A 74 12.49 2.02 -11.22
C GLU A 74 12.08 2.63 -12.56
N LEU A 75 12.58 3.82 -12.90
CA LEU A 75 12.37 4.42 -14.21
C LEU A 75 12.83 3.50 -15.35
N ALA A 76 14.00 2.86 -15.21
CA ALA A 76 14.48 1.91 -16.22
C ALA A 76 13.54 0.70 -16.39
N ARG A 77 12.96 0.18 -15.30
CA ARG A 77 11.95 -0.89 -15.36
C ARG A 77 10.67 -0.42 -16.05
N TRP A 78 10.19 0.78 -15.72
CA TRP A 78 9.01 1.37 -16.35
C TRP A 78 9.21 1.62 -17.85
N GLU A 79 10.38 2.12 -18.25
CA GLU A 79 10.75 2.31 -19.66
C GLU A 79 10.76 0.97 -20.40
N HIS A 80 11.35 -0.06 -19.79
CA HIS A 80 11.39 -1.40 -20.37
C HIS A 80 9.98 -1.99 -20.56
N LEU A 81 9.14 -1.93 -19.53
CA LEU A 81 7.75 -2.41 -19.61
C LEU A 81 6.96 -1.65 -20.68
N SER A 82 7.08 -0.33 -20.72
CA SER A 82 6.44 0.52 -21.71
C SER A 82 6.87 0.15 -23.13
N SER A 83 8.17 -0.08 -23.36
CA SER A 83 8.68 -0.52 -24.67
C SER A 83 8.12 -1.88 -25.08
N THR A 84 8.04 -2.83 -24.15
CA THR A 84 7.50 -4.17 -24.39
C THR A 84 6.01 -4.11 -24.72
N CYS A 85 5.21 -3.35 -23.95
CA CYS A 85 3.79 -3.16 -24.24
C CYS A 85 3.57 -2.51 -25.61
N ARG A 86 4.38 -1.51 -25.97
CA ARG A 86 4.31 -0.86 -27.28
C ARG A 86 4.64 -1.85 -28.41
N ALA A 87 5.70 -2.63 -28.27
CA ALA A 87 6.09 -3.64 -29.26
C ALA A 87 5.00 -4.73 -29.43
N MET A 88 4.35 -5.16 -28.35
CA MET A 88 3.21 -6.07 -28.42
C MET A 88 2.02 -5.44 -29.15
N GLN A 89 1.73 -4.17 -28.86
CA GLN A 89 0.65 -3.45 -29.53
C GLN A 89 0.92 -3.27 -31.03
N GLU A 90 2.16 -2.97 -31.42
CA GLU A 90 2.58 -2.87 -32.82
C GLU A 90 2.42 -4.22 -33.54
N LYS A 91 2.92 -5.31 -32.96
CA LYS A 91 2.72 -6.66 -33.51
C LYS A 91 1.25 -7.04 -33.65
N ALA A 92 0.42 -6.68 -32.67
CA ALA A 92 -1.02 -6.93 -32.74
C ALA A 92 -1.68 -6.16 -33.90
N ARG A 93 -1.28 -4.91 -34.13
CA ARG A 93 -1.74 -4.10 -35.28
C ARG A 93 -1.27 -4.68 -36.62
N GLU A 94 -0.02 -5.13 -36.70
CA GLU A 94 0.52 -5.77 -37.90
C GLU A 94 -0.28 -7.04 -38.27
N LEU A 95 -0.55 -7.91 -37.30
CA LEU A 95 -1.35 -9.12 -37.51
C LEU A 95 -2.81 -8.83 -37.90
N GLN A 96 -3.39 -7.73 -37.40
CA GLN A 96 -4.71 -7.28 -37.82
C GLN A 96 -4.71 -6.84 -39.28
N LEU A 97 -3.73 -6.03 -39.66
CA LEU A 97 -3.58 -5.55 -41.04
C LEU A 97 -3.30 -6.68 -42.03
N GLU A 98 -2.49 -7.67 -41.65
CA GLU A 98 -2.26 -8.87 -42.45
C GLU A 98 -3.55 -9.67 -42.64
N ARG A 99 -4.33 -9.89 -41.57
CA ARG A 99 -5.64 -10.56 -41.67
C ARG A 99 -6.62 -9.81 -42.57
N GLU A 100 -6.66 -8.49 -42.50
CA GLU A 100 -7.50 -7.67 -43.38
C GLU A 100 -7.08 -7.82 -44.84
N ARG A 101 -5.79 -7.73 -45.14
CA ARG A 101 -5.25 -7.94 -46.49
C ARG A 101 -5.51 -9.34 -47.02
N GLU A 102 -5.41 -10.37 -46.19
CA GLU A 102 -5.74 -11.75 -46.56
C GLU A 102 -7.24 -11.91 -46.86
N LYS A 103 -8.11 -11.31 -46.05
CA LYS A 103 -9.56 -11.28 -46.31
C LYS A 103 -9.88 -10.57 -47.63
N GLU A 104 -9.24 -9.45 -47.92
CA GLU A 104 -9.42 -8.73 -49.19
C GLU A 104 -8.97 -9.57 -50.39
N ARG A 105 -7.81 -10.24 -50.29
CA ARG A 105 -7.32 -11.16 -51.34
C ARG A 105 -8.25 -12.36 -51.53
N ALA A 106 -8.73 -12.95 -50.44
CA ALA A 106 -9.68 -14.07 -50.48
C ALA A 106 -11.01 -13.65 -51.11
N ALA A 107 -11.54 -12.47 -50.77
CA ALA A 107 -12.75 -11.92 -51.37
C ALA A 107 -12.59 -11.61 -52.87
N ALA A 108 -11.42 -11.10 -53.28
CA ALA A 108 -11.09 -10.88 -54.69
C ALA A 108 -10.97 -12.20 -55.47
N ALA A 109 -10.37 -13.24 -54.86
CA ALA A 109 -10.27 -14.57 -55.47
C ALA A 109 -11.63 -15.28 -55.56
N ALA A 110 -12.48 -15.16 -54.53
CA ALA A 110 -13.84 -15.68 -54.52
C ALA A 110 -14.73 -15.03 -55.59
N SER A 111 -14.49 -13.77 -55.93
CA SER A 111 -15.17 -13.06 -57.03
C SER A 111 -14.81 -13.61 -58.43
N SER A 112 -13.80 -14.47 -58.54
CA SER A 112 -13.31 -15.06 -59.80
C SER A 112 -13.73 -16.54 -60.01
N SER A 113 -14.18 -17.23 -58.96
CA SER A 113 -14.48 -18.68 -59.01
C SER A 113 -15.94 -18.95 -58.65
N GLY A 114 -16.75 -19.23 -59.68
CA GLY A 114 -18.15 -19.63 -59.58
C GLY A 114 -18.35 -21.09 -59.13
N SER A 115 -17.88 -21.44 -57.93
CA SER A 115 -18.12 -22.74 -57.28
C SER A 115 -18.27 -22.54 -55.77
N ALA A 116 -19.18 -21.64 -55.37
CA ALA A 116 -19.18 -21.03 -54.04
C ALA A 116 -20.03 -21.76 -52.99
N ASP A 117 -20.96 -22.65 -53.36
CA ASP A 117 -22.01 -23.07 -52.43
C ASP A 117 -21.51 -24.02 -51.32
N GLU A 118 -20.68 -25.01 -51.66
CA GLU A 118 -20.14 -26.00 -50.70
C GLU A 118 -18.97 -25.46 -49.86
N GLU A 119 -18.15 -24.55 -50.41
CA GLU A 119 -17.02 -23.93 -49.69
C GLU A 119 -17.51 -22.89 -48.66
N LEU A 120 -18.55 -22.14 -49.01
CA LEU A 120 -19.17 -21.16 -48.10
C LEU A 120 -19.87 -21.83 -46.93
N ASP A 121 -20.53 -22.98 -47.13
CA ASP A 121 -21.20 -23.69 -46.04
C ASP A 121 -20.19 -24.29 -45.04
N ARG A 122 -19.05 -24.78 -45.55
CA ARG A 122 -17.95 -25.27 -44.72
C ARG A 122 -17.27 -24.15 -43.95
N GLN A 123 -16.98 -23.02 -44.59
CA GLN A 123 -16.47 -21.83 -43.92
C GLN A 123 -17.46 -21.31 -42.88
N ARG A 124 -18.76 -21.24 -43.21
CA ARG A 124 -19.80 -20.76 -42.28
C ARG A 124 -19.91 -21.65 -41.05
N SER A 125 -19.75 -22.97 -41.21
CA SER A 125 -19.70 -23.91 -40.09
C SER A 125 -18.43 -23.73 -39.23
N GLU A 126 -17.29 -23.46 -39.84
CA GLU A 126 -16.01 -23.25 -39.13
C GLU A 126 -15.96 -21.88 -38.42
N PHE A 127 -16.52 -20.84 -39.06
CA PHE A 127 -16.76 -19.52 -38.47
C PHE A 127 -17.78 -19.60 -37.32
N GLY A 128 -18.86 -20.37 -37.46
CA GLY A 128 -19.80 -20.63 -36.37
C GLY A 128 -19.10 -21.25 -35.16
N SER A 129 -18.32 -22.31 -35.37
CA SER A 129 -17.59 -22.98 -34.28
C SER A 129 -16.56 -22.08 -33.60
N THR A 130 -15.90 -21.18 -34.34
CA THR A 130 -14.94 -20.24 -33.76
C THR A 130 -15.62 -19.12 -32.99
N ILE A 131 -16.76 -18.62 -33.47
CA ILE A 131 -17.58 -17.63 -32.76
C ILE A 131 -18.13 -18.24 -31.46
N ASP A 132 -18.66 -19.46 -31.50
CA ASP A 132 -19.19 -20.15 -30.31
C ASP A 132 -18.10 -20.35 -29.25
N LYS A 133 -16.87 -20.70 -29.67
CA LYS A 133 -15.71 -20.79 -28.77
C LYS A 133 -15.34 -19.44 -28.16
N LEU A 134 -15.36 -18.37 -28.94
CA LEU A 134 -15.07 -17.03 -28.44
C LEU A 134 -16.17 -16.52 -27.49
N LEU A 135 -17.42 -16.87 -27.75
CA LEU A 135 -18.55 -16.57 -26.87
C LEU A 135 -18.39 -17.30 -25.54
N LEU A 136 -18.13 -18.61 -25.56
CA LEU A 136 -17.85 -19.40 -24.35
C LEU A 136 -16.67 -18.84 -23.55
N GLN A 137 -15.63 -18.38 -24.24
CA GLN A 137 -14.49 -17.74 -23.58
C GLN A 137 -14.88 -16.39 -22.94
N ALA A 138 -15.71 -15.59 -23.61
CA ALA A 138 -16.18 -14.32 -23.09
C ALA A 138 -17.10 -14.52 -21.87
N GLU A 139 -18.00 -15.49 -21.90
CA GLU A 139 -18.86 -15.87 -20.77
C GLU A 139 -18.05 -16.35 -19.56
N ALA A 140 -17.00 -17.14 -19.79
CA ALA A 140 -16.10 -17.57 -18.72
C ALA A 140 -15.29 -16.39 -18.12
N GLN A 141 -14.89 -15.42 -18.95
CA GLN A 141 -14.23 -14.21 -18.48
C GLN A 141 -15.18 -13.28 -17.72
N GLU A 142 -16.44 -13.19 -18.14
CA GLU A 142 -17.48 -12.46 -17.42
C GLU A 142 -17.72 -13.04 -16.03
N ALA A 143 -17.79 -14.37 -15.90
CA ALA A 143 -17.91 -15.02 -14.60
C ALA A 143 -16.75 -14.64 -13.66
N LEU A 144 -15.50 -14.71 -14.14
CA LEU A 144 -14.33 -14.31 -13.36
C LEU A 144 -14.34 -12.83 -12.97
N ILE A 145 -14.78 -11.94 -13.88
CA ILE A 145 -14.90 -10.52 -13.58
C ILE A 145 -15.94 -10.30 -12.48
N ASN A 146 -17.09 -10.96 -12.57
CA ASN A 146 -18.12 -10.88 -11.54
C ASN A 146 -17.62 -11.40 -10.18
N ASP A 147 -16.88 -12.51 -10.17
CA ASP A 147 -16.31 -13.06 -8.94
C ASP A 147 -15.33 -12.08 -8.27
N VAL A 148 -14.45 -11.45 -9.06
CA VAL A 148 -13.51 -10.43 -8.56
C VAL A 148 -14.24 -9.18 -8.10
N SER A 149 -15.27 -8.74 -8.83
CA SER A 149 -16.11 -7.61 -8.43
C SER A 149 -16.81 -7.87 -7.10
N ASN A 150 -17.39 -9.07 -6.91
CA ASN A 150 -18.02 -9.47 -5.65
C ASN A 150 -17.01 -9.46 -4.49
N LEU A 151 -15.77 -9.93 -4.73
CA LEU A 151 -14.72 -9.91 -3.71
C LEU A 151 -14.33 -8.47 -3.33
N CYS A 152 -14.26 -7.56 -4.30
CA CYS A 152 -14.04 -6.14 -4.04
C CYS A 152 -15.16 -5.53 -3.21
N ASP A 153 -16.43 -5.81 -3.55
CA ASP A 153 -17.59 -5.34 -2.79
C ASP A 153 -17.56 -5.84 -1.33
N VAL A 154 -17.21 -7.11 -1.12
CA VAL A 154 -17.01 -7.68 0.22
C VAL A 154 -15.88 -6.95 0.96
N ALA A 155 -14.73 -6.73 0.31
CA ALA A 155 -13.60 -6.03 0.91
C ALA A 155 -13.93 -4.57 1.28
N GLU A 156 -14.69 -3.86 0.45
CA GLU A 156 -15.18 -2.51 0.72
C GLU A 156 -16.18 -2.50 1.88
N SER A 157 -17.08 -3.49 1.95
CA SER A 157 -18.03 -3.62 3.06
C SER A 157 -17.32 -3.87 4.40
N LEU A 158 -16.30 -4.73 4.42
CA LEU A 158 -15.52 -5.00 5.64
C LEU A 158 -14.69 -3.79 6.05
N SER A 159 -14.11 -3.09 5.09
CA SER A 159 -13.31 -1.88 5.34
C SER A 159 -14.17 -0.75 5.89
N SER A 160 -15.36 -0.54 5.31
CA SER A 160 -16.31 0.48 5.79
C SER A 160 -16.83 0.15 7.20
N VAL A 161 -17.15 -1.11 7.49
CA VAL A 161 -17.56 -1.53 8.84
C VAL A 161 -16.44 -1.28 9.87
N GLN A 162 -15.19 -1.60 9.54
CA GLN A 162 -14.05 -1.33 10.42
C GLN A 162 -13.81 0.16 10.61
N GLU A 163 -13.92 0.95 9.55
CA GLU A 163 -13.77 2.41 9.62
C GLU A 163 -14.84 3.04 10.51
N GLU A 164 -16.11 2.65 10.33
CA GLU A 164 -17.20 3.13 11.18
C GLU A 164 -17.05 2.65 12.64
N GLN A 165 -16.56 1.42 12.87
CA GLN A 165 -16.26 0.94 14.21
C GLN A 165 -15.16 1.76 14.88
N LEU A 166 -14.11 2.13 14.16
CA LEU A 166 -13.01 2.97 14.67
C LEU A 166 -13.48 4.41 14.92
N LYS A 167 -14.33 4.96 14.04
CA LYS A 167 -14.96 6.27 14.28
C LYS A 167 -15.80 6.22 15.55
N GLN A 168 -16.61 5.19 15.71
CA GLN A 168 -17.44 5.02 16.90
C GLN A 168 -16.59 4.88 18.16
N SER A 169 -15.51 4.10 18.14
CA SER A 169 -14.59 4.02 19.30
C SER A 169 -13.98 5.37 19.65
N LEU A 170 -13.62 6.17 18.66
CA LEU A 170 -13.13 7.54 18.84
C LEU A 170 -14.17 8.48 19.45
N PHE A 171 -15.44 8.36 19.05
CA PHE A 171 -16.52 9.16 19.63
C PHE A 171 -16.91 8.70 21.04
N ASP A 172 -16.77 7.42 21.34
CA ASP A 172 -17.06 6.84 22.66
C ASP A 172 -15.91 7.03 23.67
N LEU A 173 -14.73 7.48 23.21
CA LEU A 173 -13.62 7.80 24.10
C LEU A 173 -14.02 8.94 25.07
N PRO A 174 -13.63 8.84 26.34
CA PRO A 174 -13.88 9.87 27.34
C PRO A 174 -12.90 11.05 27.14
N ILE A 175 -12.83 11.59 25.92
CA ILE A 175 -12.05 12.80 25.58
C ILE A 175 -12.54 13.99 26.41
N TRP A 176 -13.79 13.91 26.90
CA TRP A 176 -14.42 14.87 27.81
C TRP A 176 -14.26 14.53 29.31
N ALA A 177 -13.51 13.49 29.69
CA ALA A 177 -13.25 13.12 31.08
C ALA A 177 -11.76 13.25 31.47
N SER A 178 -11.40 12.72 32.64
CA SER A 178 -10.07 12.86 33.23
C SER A 178 -8.97 12.27 32.31
N PRO A 179 -7.80 12.92 32.16
CA PRO A 179 -6.69 12.42 31.31
C PRO A 179 -6.24 10.99 31.63
N GLN A 180 -6.43 10.51 32.86
CA GLN A 180 -6.06 9.16 33.28
C GLN A 180 -7.02 8.09 32.70
N GLU A 181 -8.31 8.40 32.58
CA GLU A 181 -9.33 7.51 32.01
C GLU A 181 -9.17 7.39 30.50
N LEU A 182 -8.81 8.48 29.84
CA LEU A 182 -8.46 8.50 28.42
C LEU A 182 -7.24 7.61 28.12
N MET A 183 -6.19 7.72 28.93
CA MET A 183 -4.98 6.88 28.78
C MET A 183 -5.27 5.40 29.04
N ALA A 184 -6.14 5.07 29.99
CA ALA A 184 -6.56 3.69 30.24
C ALA A 184 -7.33 3.11 29.04
N ALA A 185 -8.31 3.85 28.50
CA ALA A 185 -9.10 3.42 27.34
C ALA A 185 -8.25 3.21 26.07
N LEU A 186 -7.27 4.09 25.81
CA LEU A 186 -6.34 3.95 24.67
C LEU A 186 -5.35 2.78 24.84
N CYS A 187 -5.05 2.40 26.09
CA CYS A 187 -4.17 1.27 26.37
C CYS A 187 -4.88 -0.09 26.20
N ASP A 188 -6.19 -0.17 26.40
CA ASP A 188 -6.99 -1.39 26.19
C ASP A 188 -7.14 -1.75 24.69
N GLU A 189 -7.04 -0.75 23.80
CA GLU A 189 -7.12 -0.88 22.34
C GLU A 189 -5.94 -1.68 21.71
N GLN A 190 -4.87 -1.93 22.47
CA GLN A 190 -3.76 -2.81 22.06
C GLN A 190 -4.19 -4.28 21.91
N ASN A 191 -5.37 -4.67 22.40
CA ASN A 191 -5.98 -5.98 22.10
C ASN A 191 -6.69 -6.02 20.72
N CYS A 192 -7.18 -4.90 20.18
CA CYS A 192 -7.78 -4.86 18.83
C CYS A 192 -6.74 -5.08 17.71
N LYS A 193 -5.48 -4.67 17.93
CA LYS A 193 -4.37 -4.93 16.99
C LYS A 193 -4.10 -6.42 16.78
N LYS A 194 -4.40 -7.27 17.79
CA LYS A 194 -4.26 -8.73 17.66
C LYS A 194 -5.35 -9.31 16.75
N GLN A 195 -6.53 -8.70 16.74
CA GLN A 195 -7.67 -9.13 15.90
C GLN A 195 -7.44 -8.78 14.43
N LEU A 196 -6.87 -7.61 14.13
CA LEU A 196 -6.43 -7.20 12.78
C LEU A 196 -5.29 -8.10 12.22
N CYS A 197 -4.41 -8.60 13.09
CA CYS A 197 -3.37 -9.56 12.70
C CYS A 197 -3.97 -10.93 12.36
N ALA A 198 -4.98 -11.38 13.11
CA ALA A 198 -5.68 -12.64 12.87
C ALA A 198 -6.50 -12.62 11.57
N THR A 199 -7.23 -11.54 11.27
CA THR A 199 -7.97 -11.39 9.99
C THR A 199 -7.03 -11.26 8.80
N SER A 200 -5.88 -10.59 8.95
CA SER A 200 -4.84 -10.56 7.92
C SER A 200 -4.24 -11.96 7.68
N GLN A 201 -4.04 -12.76 8.73
CA GLN A 201 -3.60 -14.15 8.59
C GLN A 201 -4.65 -15.03 7.92
N ILE A 202 -5.94 -14.87 8.22
CA ILE A 202 -7.03 -15.62 7.58
C ILE A 202 -7.11 -15.32 6.08
N PHE A 203 -6.98 -14.05 5.69
CA PHE A 203 -7.00 -13.66 4.27
C PHE A 203 -5.80 -14.22 3.49
N VAL A 204 -4.62 -14.28 4.11
CA VAL A 204 -3.42 -14.91 3.53
C VAL A 204 -3.58 -16.42 3.43
N ILE A 205 -4.15 -17.08 4.45
CA ILE A 205 -4.40 -18.52 4.46
C ILE A 205 -5.45 -18.91 3.40
N LEU A 206 -6.51 -18.10 3.23
CA LEU A 206 -7.52 -18.32 2.19
C LEU A 206 -6.98 -18.09 0.77
N ALA A 207 -5.96 -17.25 0.60
CA ALA A 207 -5.32 -17.00 -0.69
C ALA A 207 -4.28 -18.09 -1.07
N GLU A 208 -3.74 -18.84 -0.10
CA GLU A 208 -2.78 -19.94 -0.32
C GLU A 208 -3.42 -21.34 -0.30
N ALA A 209 -4.70 -21.46 0.06
CA ALA A 209 -5.38 -22.75 0.09
C ALA A 209 -5.70 -23.27 -1.34
N PRO A 210 -5.46 -24.56 -1.63
CA PRO A 210 -5.91 -25.18 -2.88
C PRO A 210 -7.44 -25.17 -2.97
N TYR A 211 -7.96 -24.92 -4.17
CA TYR A 211 -9.39 -24.64 -4.47
C TYR A 211 -10.40 -25.60 -3.80
N ASP A 212 -10.07 -26.88 -3.61
CA ASP A 212 -10.97 -27.87 -2.98
C ASP A 212 -11.27 -27.60 -1.49
N VAL A 213 -10.47 -26.77 -0.80
CA VAL A 213 -10.67 -26.47 0.64
C VAL A 213 -11.52 -25.20 0.85
N GLN A 214 -11.73 -24.38 -0.18
CA GLN A 214 -12.51 -23.13 -0.05
C GLN A 214 -14.03 -23.39 0.01
N GLU A 215 -14.55 -24.44 -0.63
CA GLU A 215 -15.99 -24.76 -0.59
C GLU A 215 -16.45 -25.28 0.78
N GLU A 216 -15.62 -26.06 1.48
CA GLU A 216 -15.98 -26.67 2.77
C GLU A 216 -16.13 -25.62 3.90
N TRP A 217 -15.42 -24.49 3.79
CA TRP A 217 -15.50 -23.39 4.76
C TRP A 217 -16.65 -22.42 4.50
N LEU A 218 -17.14 -22.32 3.26
CA LEU A 218 -18.31 -21.51 2.90
C LEU A 218 -19.62 -22.16 3.38
N GLU A 219 -19.71 -23.50 3.38
CA GLU A 219 -20.90 -24.20 3.92
C GLU A 219 -21.02 -24.13 5.44
N GLN A 220 -19.91 -23.96 6.17
CA GLN A 220 -19.91 -23.93 7.64
C GLN A 220 -20.19 -22.54 8.26
N SER A 221 -20.28 -21.47 7.45
CA SER A 221 -20.64 -20.12 7.92
C SER A 221 -22.12 -19.75 7.74
N VAL A 222 -22.97 -20.67 7.28
CA VAL A 222 -24.41 -20.45 7.06
C VAL A 222 -25.28 -21.03 8.20
N VAL A 223 -24.71 -21.36 9.37
CA VAL A 223 -25.47 -21.75 10.58
C VAL A 223 -25.20 -20.82 11.75
#